data_AF-A0A534JXW1-F1
#
_entry.id   AF-A0A534JXW1-F1
#
_cell.length_a   1.000
_cell.length_b   1.000
_cell.length_c   1.000
_cell.angle_alpha   90.00
_cell.angle_beta   90.00
_cell.angle_gamma   90.00
#
_symmetry.space_group_name_H-M   'P 1'
#
loop_
_entity.id
_entity.type
_entity.pdbx_description
1 polymer ?
#
loop_
_entity_poly.entity_id
_entity_poly.type
_entity_poly.pdbx_seq_one_letter_code
_entity_poly.pdbx_strand_id
1 'polypeptide(L)'
;KGKPSVTDVAAFGSRSEADVLRLAASAEKGSEHPLGEAIVRAAAARGLPTEDPVDFEAIPGLGIRARIGGRPVLLGNRKLMADAGVSIAGAEAVLQRFEADGKTAMILAEDATTTGVVAVADTLKDHSIEAVRALKAMGIEVIMMTGDNRRTAEAIARQAGVDRVIAEVLPDQKEEKIKELQGAGKVVSMVGDGINDAPALAQSDVGIALGSGTDVAMEAGGIVLIKDDLRDVVASIQLSRRTVQKIRQNLFWAFFYNAALIPLAAGVLAGLGIVLNPIIAGAAMGFSSVSVVMNSMTLRRFTPKF
;
A
#
# COMPACT_ATOMS: atom_id res chain seq x y z
N LYS A 1 2.42 -0.05 -6.78
CA LYS A 1 3.49 0.97 -6.66
C LYS A 1 3.09 2.24 -7.44
N GLY A 2 1.87 2.30 -7.99
CA GLY A 2 1.46 3.36 -8.90
C GLY A 2 2.25 3.33 -10.21
N LYS A 3 2.96 2.22 -10.48
CA LYS A 3 3.85 2.06 -11.61
C LYS A 3 3.68 0.63 -12.13
N PRO A 4 2.99 0.43 -13.26
CA PRO A 4 2.84 -0.90 -13.84
C PRO A 4 4.21 -1.51 -14.09
N SER A 5 4.35 -2.82 -13.89
CA SER A 5 5.58 -3.57 -14.10
C SER A 5 5.29 -4.88 -14.79
N VAL A 6 6.19 -5.33 -15.67
CA VAL A 6 6.12 -6.67 -16.26
C VAL A 6 6.24 -7.70 -15.14
N THR A 7 5.22 -8.56 -15.03
CA THR A 7 5.14 -9.62 -14.02
C THR A 7 5.44 -10.97 -14.61
N ASP A 8 4.89 -11.26 -15.79
CA ASP A 8 5.06 -12.53 -16.48
C ASP A 8 5.33 -12.29 -17.96
N VAL A 9 6.13 -13.18 -18.54
CA VAL A 9 6.33 -13.27 -19.97
C VAL A 9 6.16 -14.73 -20.34
N ALA A 10 5.32 -15.01 -21.33
CA ALA A 10 5.17 -16.35 -21.90
C ALA A 10 5.66 -16.31 -23.34
N ALA A 11 6.54 -17.24 -23.70
CA ALA A 11 7.01 -17.39 -25.07
C ALA A 11 6.37 -18.61 -25.73
N PHE A 12 6.16 -18.52 -27.05
CA PHE A 12 5.63 -19.59 -27.88
C PHE A 12 6.58 -19.90 -29.04
N GLY A 13 6.46 -21.12 -29.57
CA GLY A 13 7.30 -21.58 -30.66
C GLY A 13 8.77 -21.71 -30.24
N SER A 14 9.68 -21.15 -31.03
CA SER A 14 11.13 -21.22 -30.81
C SER A 14 11.71 -20.04 -30.03
N ARG A 15 10.88 -19.07 -29.62
CA ARG A 15 11.34 -17.87 -28.90
C ARG A 15 11.54 -18.15 -27.42
N SER A 16 12.52 -17.47 -26.83
CA SER A 16 12.67 -17.41 -25.38
C SER A 16 11.84 -16.26 -24.79
N GLU A 17 11.56 -16.30 -23.49
CA GLU A 17 10.94 -15.17 -22.79
C GLU A 17 11.76 -13.88 -22.90
N ALA A 18 13.09 -14.00 -22.95
CA ALA A 18 13.98 -12.87 -23.16
C ALA A 18 13.79 -12.24 -24.55
N ASP A 19 13.61 -13.06 -25.59
CA ASP A 19 13.33 -12.56 -26.95
C ASP A 19 11.99 -11.85 -27.04
N VAL A 20 10.95 -12.43 -26.43
CA VAL A 20 9.60 -11.84 -26.39
C VAL A 20 9.65 -10.48 -25.70
N LEU A 21 10.30 -10.40 -24.52
CA LEU A 21 10.41 -9.15 -23.80
C LEU A 21 11.24 -8.11 -24.56
N ARG A 22 12.33 -8.53 -25.21
CA ARG A 22 13.19 -7.65 -26.03
C ARG A 22 12.42 -7.07 -27.21
N LEU A 23 11.66 -7.90 -27.94
CA LEU A 23 10.85 -7.48 -29.08
C LEU A 23 9.71 -6.54 -28.64
N ALA A 24 8.99 -6.89 -27.57
CA ALA A 24 7.93 -6.04 -27.01
C ALA A 24 8.49 -4.68 -26.56
N ALA A 25 9.64 -4.65 -25.89
CA ALA A 25 10.29 -3.41 -25.46
C ALA A 25 10.80 -2.56 -26.64
N SER A 26 11.29 -3.21 -27.70
CA SER A 26 11.72 -2.50 -28.91
C SER A 26 10.53 -1.86 -29.63
N ALA A 27 9.38 -2.55 -29.68
CA ALA A 27 8.16 -2.00 -30.26
C ALA A 27 7.58 -0.83 -29.42
N GLU A 28 7.60 -0.94 -28.09
CA GLU A 28 7.06 0.09 -27.18
C GLU A 28 7.98 1.31 -26.97
N LYS A 29 9.17 1.32 -27.56
CA LYS A 29 10.15 2.41 -27.36
C LYS A 29 9.64 3.78 -27.86
N GLY A 30 8.68 3.79 -28.78
CA GLY A 30 8.01 5.00 -29.29
C GLY A 30 6.70 5.35 -28.57
N SER A 31 6.32 4.60 -27.53
CA SER A 31 5.04 4.73 -26.83
C SER A 31 5.21 5.49 -25.51
N GLU A 32 4.33 6.45 -25.26
CA GLU A 32 4.23 7.16 -23.97
C GLU A 32 3.25 6.47 -23.00
N HIS A 33 2.72 5.30 -23.37
CA HIS A 33 1.74 4.61 -22.55
C HIS A 33 2.43 3.99 -21.31
N PRO A 34 1.85 4.11 -20.09
CA PRO A 34 2.46 3.56 -18.87
C PRO A 34 2.80 2.06 -18.94
N LEU A 35 1.99 1.28 -19.67
CA LEU A 35 2.26 -0.15 -19.92
C LEU A 35 3.50 -0.37 -20.82
N GLY A 36 3.69 0.48 -21.84
CA GLY A 36 4.86 0.44 -22.72
C GLY A 36 6.14 0.78 -21.96
N GLU A 37 6.10 1.85 -21.17
CA GLU A 37 7.22 2.22 -20.28
C GLU A 37 7.60 1.09 -19.31
N ALA A 38 6.60 0.35 -18.81
CA ALA A 38 6.83 -0.80 -17.94
C ALA A 38 7.62 -1.92 -18.64
N ILE A 39 7.30 -2.18 -19.91
CA ILE A 39 7.97 -3.19 -20.74
C ILE A 39 9.41 -2.75 -21.05
N VAL A 40 9.59 -1.50 -21.50
CA VAL A 40 10.92 -0.93 -21.80
C VAL A 40 11.82 -0.97 -20.56
N ARG A 41 11.31 -0.55 -19.41
CA ARG A 41 12.04 -0.59 -18.14
C ARG A 41 12.41 -2.02 -17.73
N ALA A 42 11.51 -2.99 -17.92
CA ALA A 42 11.77 -4.38 -17.60
C ALA A 42 12.88 -5.00 -18.48
N ALA A 43 12.90 -4.67 -19.78
CA ALA A 43 13.97 -5.09 -20.68
C ALA A 43 15.33 -4.49 -20.29
N ALA A 44 15.35 -3.19 -19.98
CA ALA A 44 16.56 -2.49 -19.54
C ALA A 44 17.11 -3.08 -18.22
N ALA A 45 16.23 -3.37 -17.25
CA ALA A 45 16.62 -4.00 -15.98
C ALA A 45 17.22 -5.41 -16.16
N ARG A 46 16.85 -6.12 -17.23
CA ARG A 46 17.40 -7.44 -17.59
C ARG A 46 18.60 -7.36 -18.54
N GLY A 47 19.08 -6.16 -18.87
CA GLY A 47 20.21 -5.96 -19.78
C GLY A 47 19.91 -6.40 -21.23
N LEU A 48 18.64 -6.42 -21.64
CA LEU A 48 18.24 -6.84 -22.99
C LEU A 48 18.40 -5.66 -23.96
N PRO A 49 19.20 -5.81 -25.05
CA PRO A 49 19.39 -4.74 -26.00
C PRO A 49 18.13 -4.51 -26.84
N THR A 50 17.58 -3.29 -26.79
CA THR A 50 16.41 -2.89 -27.57
C THR A 50 16.80 -2.15 -28.84
N GLU A 51 16.03 -2.38 -29.90
CA GLU A 51 16.18 -1.71 -31.19
C GLU A 51 15.19 -0.54 -31.29
N ASP A 52 15.48 0.43 -32.16
CA ASP A 52 14.53 1.51 -32.44
C ASP A 52 13.48 1.05 -33.45
N PRO A 53 12.18 1.26 -33.16
CA PRO A 53 11.12 0.84 -34.06
C PRO A 53 11.06 1.73 -35.31
N VAL A 54 10.83 1.09 -36.45
CA VAL A 54 10.48 1.76 -37.72
C VAL A 54 8.97 1.64 -37.94
N ASP A 55 8.36 2.64 -38.58
CA ASP A 55 6.90 2.66 -38.86
C ASP A 55 6.03 2.42 -37.61
N PHE A 56 6.40 3.05 -36.49
CA PHE A 56 5.62 2.94 -35.25
C PHE A 56 4.25 3.60 -35.41
N GLU A 57 3.21 2.85 -35.08
CA GLU A 57 1.82 3.27 -35.09
C GLU A 57 1.15 2.83 -33.78
N ALA A 58 0.71 3.79 -32.97
CA ALA A 58 -0.14 3.53 -31.82
C ALA A 58 -1.61 3.47 -32.26
N ILE A 59 -2.28 2.36 -31.97
CA ILE A 59 -3.67 2.11 -32.35
C ILE A 59 -4.53 2.21 -31.09
N PRO A 60 -5.25 3.33 -30.87
CA PRO A 60 -5.95 3.62 -29.62
C PRO A 60 -6.90 2.48 -29.20
N GLY A 61 -6.74 2.02 -27.96
CA GLY A 61 -7.55 0.95 -27.38
C GLY A 61 -7.26 -0.46 -27.91
N LEU A 62 -6.29 -0.63 -28.81
CA LEU A 62 -5.92 -1.93 -29.39
C LEU A 62 -4.49 -2.33 -29.06
N GLY A 63 -3.54 -1.41 -29.18
CA GLY A 63 -2.11 -1.67 -28.95
C GLY A 63 -1.24 -0.88 -29.91
N ILE A 64 -0.12 -1.48 -30.34
CA ILE A 64 0.85 -0.86 -31.24
C ILE A 64 1.22 -1.78 -32.41
N ARG A 65 1.65 -1.17 -33.50
CA ARG A 65 2.28 -1.81 -34.66
C ARG A 65 3.62 -1.15 -34.91
N ALA A 66 4.65 -1.94 -35.22
CA ALA A 66 5.97 -1.43 -35.57
C ALA A 66 6.73 -2.44 -36.45
N ARG A 67 7.89 -2.03 -36.97
CA ARG A 67 8.89 -2.91 -37.59
C ARG A 67 10.19 -2.89 -36.80
N ILE A 68 10.64 -4.08 -36.37
CA ILE A 68 11.90 -4.28 -35.64
C ILE A 68 12.81 -5.17 -36.49
N GLY A 69 14.04 -4.73 -36.78
CA GLY A 69 14.96 -5.49 -37.66
C GLY A 69 14.36 -5.82 -39.04
N GLY A 70 13.46 -4.96 -39.55
CA GLY A 70 12.75 -5.17 -40.82
C GLY A 70 11.53 -6.09 -40.76
N ARG A 71 11.20 -6.68 -39.59
CA ARG A 71 10.06 -7.59 -39.41
C ARG A 71 8.86 -6.89 -38.79
N PRO A 72 7.63 -7.09 -39.30
CA PRO A 72 6.42 -6.57 -38.69
C PRO A 72 6.18 -7.19 -37.30
N VAL A 73 5.96 -6.33 -36.32
CA VAL A 73 5.64 -6.66 -34.93
C VAL A 73 4.34 -6.00 -34.53
N LEU A 74 3.46 -6.76 -33.88
CA LEU A 74 2.24 -6.27 -33.25
C LEU A 74 2.30 -6.58 -31.77
N LEU A 75 1.89 -5.62 -30.93
CA LEU A 75 1.73 -5.82 -29.50
C LEU A 75 0.40 -5.22 -29.05
N GLY A 76 -0.52 -6.04 -28.54
CA GLY A 76 -1.83 -5.53 -28.16
C GLY A 76 -2.82 -6.60 -27.72
N ASN A 77 -4.11 -6.25 -27.78
CA ASN A 77 -5.19 -7.10 -27.33
C ASN A 77 -5.70 -8.07 -28.42
N ARG A 78 -6.68 -8.91 -28.06
CA ARG A 78 -7.30 -9.90 -28.97
C ARG A 78 -7.89 -9.26 -30.23
N LYS A 79 -8.44 -8.05 -30.14
CA LYS A 79 -9.06 -7.35 -31.28
C LYS A 79 -7.99 -6.92 -32.29
N LEU A 80 -6.85 -6.40 -31.83
CA LEU A 80 -5.71 -6.11 -32.72
C LEU A 80 -5.26 -7.36 -33.48
N MET A 81 -5.16 -8.49 -32.79
CA MET A 81 -4.74 -9.75 -33.40
C MET A 81 -5.75 -10.25 -34.42
N ALA A 82 -7.04 -10.19 -34.11
CA ALA A 82 -8.11 -10.55 -35.03
C ALA A 82 -8.12 -9.66 -36.29
N ASP A 83 -8.00 -8.34 -36.13
CA ASP A 83 -7.96 -7.38 -37.23
C ASP A 83 -6.74 -7.60 -38.15
N ALA A 84 -5.64 -8.11 -37.59
CA ALA A 84 -4.44 -8.47 -38.34
C ALA A 84 -4.42 -9.92 -38.86
N GLY A 85 -5.47 -10.71 -38.61
CA GLY A 85 -5.55 -12.11 -39.03
C GLY A 85 -4.60 -13.06 -38.28
N VAL A 86 -4.13 -12.68 -37.09
CA VAL A 86 -3.21 -13.47 -36.26
C VAL A 86 -3.99 -14.43 -35.37
N SER A 87 -3.68 -15.73 -35.45
CA SER A 87 -4.31 -16.75 -34.62
C SER A 87 -3.79 -16.73 -33.19
N ILE A 88 -4.70 -16.60 -32.22
CA ILE A 88 -4.39 -16.58 -30.78
C ILE A 88 -4.67 -17.91 -30.07
N ALA A 89 -5.03 -18.97 -30.80
CA ALA A 89 -5.53 -20.23 -30.22
C ALA A 89 -4.55 -20.86 -29.21
N GLY A 90 -3.23 -20.79 -29.47
CA GLY A 90 -2.20 -21.29 -28.55
C GLY A 90 -1.94 -20.39 -27.33
N ALA A 91 -2.36 -19.12 -27.38
CA ALA A 91 -2.13 -18.13 -26.33
C ALA A 91 -3.34 -17.95 -25.40
N GLU A 92 -4.53 -18.39 -25.81
CA GLU A 92 -5.79 -18.09 -25.10
C GLU A 92 -5.80 -18.58 -23.64
N ALA A 93 -5.30 -19.80 -23.38
CA ALA A 93 -5.22 -20.32 -22.01
C ALA A 93 -4.27 -19.49 -21.12
N VAL A 94 -3.17 -18.99 -21.68
CA VAL A 94 -2.19 -18.16 -20.96
C VAL A 94 -2.76 -16.76 -20.70
N LEU A 95 -3.43 -16.17 -21.70
CA LEU A 95 -4.12 -14.89 -21.57
C LEU A 95 -5.16 -14.94 -20.46
N GLN A 96 -6.05 -15.95 -20.48
CA GLN A 96 -7.08 -16.11 -19.46
C GLN A 96 -6.48 -16.28 -18.07
N ARG A 97 -5.38 -17.03 -17.93
CA ARG A 97 -4.69 -17.19 -16.65
C ARG A 97 -4.15 -15.85 -16.13
N PHE A 98 -3.44 -15.10 -16.98
CA PHE A 98 -2.87 -13.81 -16.57
C PHE A 98 -3.97 -12.77 -16.26
N GLU A 99 -5.03 -12.74 -17.05
CA GLU A 99 -6.19 -11.86 -16.81
C GLU A 99 -6.94 -12.24 -15.52
N ALA A 100 -7.06 -13.53 -15.21
CA ALA A 100 -7.65 -14.00 -13.95
C ALA A 100 -6.80 -13.61 -12.72
N ASP A 101 -5.49 -13.47 -12.89
CA ASP A 101 -4.57 -12.94 -11.89
C ASP A 101 -4.63 -11.40 -11.76
N GLY A 102 -5.53 -10.73 -12.51
CA GLY A 102 -5.68 -9.28 -12.51
C GLY A 102 -4.60 -8.54 -13.29
N LYS A 103 -3.88 -9.23 -14.18
CA LYS A 103 -2.82 -8.65 -15.01
C LYS A 103 -3.40 -8.21 -16.35
N THR A 104 -2.88 -7.12 -16.90
CA THR A 104 -3.13 -6.71 -18.28
C THR A 104 -2.19 -7.51 -19.18
N ALA A 105 -2.74 -8.46 -19.94
CA ALA A 105 -1.98 -9.33 -20.82
C ALA A 105 -2.01 -8.80 -22.27
N MET A 106 -0.85 -8.61 -22.87
CA MET A 106 -0.67 -8.14 -24.25
C MET A 106 -0.02 -9.23 -25.09
N ILE A 107 -0.59 -9.48 -26.26
CA ILE A 107 -0.16 -10.50 -27.20
C ILE A 107 0.90 -9.90 -28.10
N LEU A 108 2.06 -10.56 -28.19
CA LEU A 108 3.11 -10.23 -29.14
C LEU A 108 2.97 -11.13 -30.37
N ALA A 109 2.97 -10.52 -31.55
CA ALA A 109 3.05 -11.23 -32.82
C ALA A 109 4.18 -10.67 -33.68
N GLU A 110 4.89 -11.57 -34.36
CA GLU A 110 5.94 -11.27 -35.34
C GLU A 110 5.58 -12.02 -36.63
N ASP A 111 5.67 -11.38 -37.80
CA ASP A 111 5.38 -12.03 -39.10
C ASP A 111 4.01 -12.76 -39.11
N ALA A 112 2.98 -12.10 -38.56
CA ALA A 112 1.61 -12.62 -38.42
C ALA A 112 1.47 -13.91 -37.57
N THR A 113 2.48 -14.26 -36.79
CA THR A 113 2.48 -15.41 -35.88
C THR A 113 2.60 -14.94 -34.43
N THR A 114 1.75 -15.46 -33.54
CA THR A 114 1.86 -15.16 -32.11
C THR A 114 3.14 -15.75 -31.52
N THR A 115 4.03 -14.89 -31.01
CA THR A 115 5.34 -15.27 -30.47
C THR A 115 5.38 -15.26 -28.96
N GLY A 116 4.45 -14.56 -28.30
CA GLY A 116 4.36 -14.55 -26.84
C GLY A 116 3.23 -13.72 -26.27
N VAL A 117 3.16 -13.69 -24.95
CA VAL A 117 2.31 -12.80 -24.15
C VAL A 117 3.16 -12.11 -23.10
N VAL A 118 3.00 -10.80 -22.97
CA VAL A 118 3.61 -9.99 -21.91
C VAL A 118 2.51 -9.53 -20.96
N ALA A 119 2.62 -9.87 -19.69
CA ALA A 119 1.66 -9.46 -18.67
C ALA A 119 2.24 -8.34 -17.80
N VAL A 120 1.47 -7.26 -17.68
CA VAL A 120 1.82 -6.09 -16.88
C VAL A 120 0.76 -5.93 -15.80
N ALA A 121 1.19 -5.69 -14.57
CA ALA A 121 0.30 -5.38 -13.47
C ALA A 121 0.91 -4.29 -12.59
N ASP A 122 0.08 -3.54 -11.86
CA ASP A 122 0.60 -2.74 -10.76
C ASP A 122 1.02 -3.70 -9.65
N THR A 123 2.30 -3.69 -9.31
CA THR A 123 2.83 -4.54 -8.26
C THR A 123 2.52 -3.93 -6.90
N LEU A 124 2.26 -4.80 -5.92
CA LEU A 124 2.18 -4.36 -4.53
C LEU A 124 3.46 -3.64 -4.12
N LYS A 125 3.34 -2.69 -3.18
CA LYS A 125 4.54 -2.11 -2.56
C LYS A 125 5.28 -3.21 -1.81
N ASP A 126 6.58 -3.02 -1.67
CA ASP A 126 7.38 -3.93 -0.87
C ASP A 126 6.83 -3.92 0.56
N HIS A 127 6.85 -5.08 1.23
CA HIS A 127 6.29 -5.26 2.57
C HIS A 127 4.76 -5.04 2.71
N SER A 128 3.98 -4.81 1.64
CA SER A 128 2.51 -4.72 1.74
C SER A 128 1.89 -5.94 2.42
N ILE A 129 2.30 -7.15 2.01
CA ILE A 129 1.78 -8.42 2.56
C ILE A 129 2.13 -8.54 4.06
N GLU A 130 3.35 -8.17 4.44
CA GLU A 130 3.83 -8.19 5.82
C GLU A 130 3.02 -7.21 6.68
N ALA A 131 2.80 -5.99 6.20
CA ALA A 131 2.02 -4.97 6.88
C ALA A 131 0.55 -5.40 7.07
N VAL A 132 -0.11 -5.91 6.02
CA VAL A 132 -1.49 -6.41 6.11
C VAL A 132 -1.59 -7.56 7.11
N ARG A 133 -0.64 -8.50 7.09
CA ARG A 133 -0.59 -9.61 8.05
C ARG A 133 -0.44 -9.10 9.48
N ALA A 134 0.46 -8.16 9.73
CA ALA A 134 0.68 -7.60 11.06
C ALA A 134 -0.54 -6.83 11.59
N LEU A 135 -1.23 -6.05 10.73
CA LEU A 135 -2.49 -5.38 11.08
C LEU A 135 -3.57 -6.39 11.47
N LYS A 136 -3.72 -7.46 10.70
CA LYS A 136 -4.68 -8.54 11.01
C LYS A 136 -4.34 -9.26 12.30
N ALA A 137 -3.06 -9.54 12.55
CA ALA A 137 -2.60 -10.11 13.82
C ALA A 137 -2.89 -9.20 15.03
N MET A 138 -3.02 -7.89 14.81
CA MET A 138 -3.42 -6.91 15.83
C MET A 138 -4.94 -6.80 16.02
N GLY A 139 -5.72 -7.63 15.32
CA GLY A 139 -7.19 -7.64 15.35
C GLY A 139 -7.83 -6.52 14.53
N ILE A 140 -7.11 -5.94 13.57
CA ILE A 140 -7.58 -4.84 12.74
C ILE A 140 -8.05 -5.40 11.40
N GLU A 141 -9.30 -5.10 11.03
CA GLU A 141 -9.83 -5.41 9.70
C GLU A 141 -9.20 -4.48 8.67
N VAL A 142 -8.62 -5.07 7.62
CA VAL A 142 -8.01 -4.32 6.52
C VAL A 142 -8.98 -4.32 5.34
N ILE A 143 -9.31 -3.13 4.86
CA ILE A 143 -10.20 -2.92 3.71
C ILE A 143 -9.40 -2.17 2.62
N MET A 144 -9.42 -2.70 1.39
CA MET A 144 -8.87 -2.01 0.23
C MET A 144 -9.96 -1.17 -0.43
N MET A 145 -9.70 0.11 -0.65
CA MET A 145 -10.59 1.03 -1.37
C MET A 145 -9.88 1.55 -2.62
N THR A 146 -10.45 1.36 -3.80
CA THR A 146 -9.85 1.77 -5.08
C THR A 146 -10.90 2.22 -6.10
N GLY A 147 -10.48 3.07 -7.03
CA GLY A 147 -11.25 3.44 -8.23
C GLY A 147 -11.13 2.42 -9.37
N ASP A 148 -10.22 1.45 -9.27
CA ASP A 148 -10.06 0.40 -10.27
C ASP A 148 -11.29 -0.52 -10.33
N ASN A 149 -11.41 -1.24 -11.44
CA ASN A 149 -12.44 -2.24 -11.62
C ASN A 149 -12.38 -3.35 -10.55
N ARG A 150 -13.53 -3.95 -10.28
CA ARG A 150 -13.67 -5.00 -9.26
C ARG A 150 -12.70 -6.18 -9.41
N ARG A 151 -12.50 -6.68 -10.64
CA ARG A 151 -11.68 -7.89 -10.89
C ARG A 151 -10.22 -7.66 -10.54
N THR A 152 -9.65 -6.55 -10.98
CA THR A 152 -8.27 -6.15 -10.69
C THR A 152 -8.10 -5.91 -9.19
N ALA A 153 -9.02 -5.17 -8.57
CA ALA A 153 -8.97 -4.88 -7.15
C ALA A 153 -9.01 -6.15 -6.28
N GLU A 154 -9.87 -7.11 -6.61
CA GLU A 154 -9.95 -8.39 -5.91
C GLU A 154 -8.69 -9.25 -6.10
N ALA A 155 -8.10 -9.25 -7.29
CA ALA A 155 -6.85 -9.96 -7.53
C ALA A 155 -5.70 -9.40 -6.68
N ILE A 156 -5.55 -8.08 -6.62
CA ILE A 156 -4.54 -7.41 -5.79
C ILE A 156 -4.82 -7.64 -4.30
N ALA A 157 -6.08 -7.59 -3.87
CA ALA A 157 -6.47 -7.87 -2.50
C ALA A 157 -6.13 -9.30 -2.06
N ARG A 158 -6.39 -10.30 -2.94
CA ARG A 158 -6.00 -11.70 -2.69
C ARG A 158 -4.48 -11.85 -2.52
N GLN A 159 -3.70 -11.19 -3.38
CA GLN A 159 -2.24 -11.21 -3.27
C GLN A 159 -1.74 -10.55 -1.97
N ALA A 160 -2.38 -9.45 -1.56
CA ALA A 160 -2.04 -8.72 -0.34
C ALA A 160 -2.55 -9.39 0.95
N GLY A 161 -3.50 -10.33 0.86
CA GLY A 161 -4.14 -10.95 2.02
C GLY A 161 -5.23 -10.09 2.68
N VAL A 162 -5.84 -9.18 1.92
CA VAL A 162 -6.89 -8.25 2.36
C VAL A 162 -8.26 -8.92 2.29
N ASP A 163 -9.06 -8.77 3.35
CA ASP A 163 -10.33 -9.49 3.51
C ASP A 163 -11.50 -8.86 2.74
N ARG A 164 -11.48 -7.54 2.57
CA ARG A 164 -12.59 -6.80 1.96
C ARG A 164 -12.11 -5.76 0.97
N VAL A 165 -12.82 -5.66 -0.16
CA VAL A 165 -12.54 -4.73 -1.24
C VAL A 165 -13.76 -3.86 -1.53
N ILE A 166 -13.53 -2.56 -1.65
CA ILE A 166 -14.48 -1.57 -2.15
C ILE A 166 -13.86 -0.98 -3.43
N ALA A 167 -14.27 -1.50 -4.59
CA ALA A 167 -13.75 -1.11 -5.90
C ALA A 167 -14.70 -0.14 -6.61
N GLU A 168 -14.22 0.47 -7.69
CA GLU A 168 -14.98 1.42 -8.55
C GLU A 168 -15.50 2.64 -7.77
N VAL A 169 -14.71 3.10 -6.78
CA VAL A 169 -15.04 4.27 -5.95
C VAL A 169 -14.39 5.52 -6.52
N LEU A 170 -15.20 6.52 -6.85
CA LEU A 170 -14.72 7.84 -7.26
C LEU A 170 -14.13 8.61 -6.06
N PRO A 171 -13.18 9.57 -6.28
CA PRO A 171 -12.56 10.31 -5.18
C PRO A 171 -13.54 10.99 -4.22
N ASP A 172 -14.62 11.55 -4.73
CA ASP A 172 -15.73 12.19 -3.99
C ASP A 172 -16.58 11.18 -3.19
N GLN A 173 -16.63 9.92 -3.63
CA GLN A 173 -17.38 8.86 -2.95
C GLN A 173 -16.60 8.18 -1.82
N LYS A 174 -15.28 8.36 -1.75
CA LYS A 174 -14.45 7.74 -0.70
C LYS A 174 -14.86 8.20 0.70
N GLU A 175 -15.22 9.48 0.83
CA GLU A 175 -15.70 10.07 2.08
C GLU A 175 -16.98 9.39 2.57
N GLU A 176 -17.96 9.20 1.69
CA GLU A 176 -19.23 8.54 2.01
C GLU A 176 -19.00 7.10 2.48
N LYS A 177 -18.07 6.38 1.84
CA LYS A 177 -17.72 5.01 2.26
C LYS A 177 -17.08 4.95 3.65
N ILE A 178 -16.32 5.96 4.03
CA ILE A 178 -15.80 6.06 5.40
C ILE A 178 -16.93 6.36 6.39
N LYS A 179 -17.84 7.29 6.05
CA LYS A 179 -19.04 7.56 6.86
C LYS A 179 -19.91 6.32 7.06
N GLU A 180 -20.11 5.50 6.02
CA GLU A 180 -20.83 4.23 6.12
C GLU A 180 -20.16 3.27 7.11
N LEU A 181 -18.83 3.16 7.09
CA LEU A 181 -18.06 2.31 8.00
C LEU A 181 -18.12 2.83 9.45
N GLN A 182 -18.02 4.15 9.64
CA GLN A 182 -18.16 4.81 10.94
C GLN A 182 -19.58 4.65 11.49
N GLY A 183 -20.60 4.79 10.64
CA GLY A 183 -22.01 4.58 10.98
C GLY A 183 -22.32 3.14 11.43
N ALA A 184 -21.51 2.17 11.00
CA ALA A 184 -21.55 0.80 11.49
C ALA A 184 -20.83 0.60 12.85
N GLY A 185 -20.41 1.68 13.50
CA GLY A 185 -19.75 1.67 14.81
C GLY A 185 -18.26 1.34 14.78
N LYS A 186 -17.62 1.36 13.59
CA LYS A 186 -16.17 1.13 13.46
C LYS A 186 -15.41 2.43 13.69
N VAL A 187 -14.24 2.33 14.31
CA VAL A 187 -13.22 3.40 14.30
C VAL A 187 -12.36 3.17 13.06
N VAL A 188 -12.36 4.13 12.14
CA VAL A 188 -11.78 3.99 10.80
C VAL A 188 -10.50 4.81 10.70
N SER A 189 -9.40 4.15 10.31
CA SER A 189 -8.19 4.84 9.87
C SER A 189 -8.05 4.69 8.37
N MET A 190 -7.90 5.81 7.66
CA MET A 190 -7.61 5.79 6.22
C MET A 190 -6.12 5.98 5.98
N VAL A 191 -5.57 5.18 5.05
CA VAL A 191 -4.19 5.32 4.57
C VAL A 191 -4.23 5.68 3.08
N GLY A 192 -3.60 6.77 2.67
CA GLY A 192 -3.64 7.26 1.29
C GLY A 192 -2.44 8.15 0.94
N ASP A 193 -2.32 8.52 -0.35
CA ASP A 193 -1.22 9.39 -0.84
C ASP A 193 -1.46 10.89 -0.57
N GLY A 194 -2.68 11.24 -0.12
CA GLY A 194 -3.08 12.57 0.30
C GLY A 194 -3.28 13.60 -0.81
N ILE A 195 -3.02 13.26 -2.08
CA ILE A 195 -3.31 14.16 -3.22
C ILE A 195 -4.77 13.97 -3.63
N ASN A 196 -5.18 12.72 -3.87
CA ASN A 196 -6.54 12.39 -4.31
C ASN A 196 -7.44 11.94 -3.14
N ASP A 197 -6.84 11.71 -1.98
CA ASP A 197 -7.47 11.09 -0.82
C ASP A 197 -7.71 12.06 0.34
N ALA A 198 -7.38 13.35 0.19
CA ALA A 198 -7.45 14.33 1.28
C ALA A 198 -8.83 14.42 1.98
N PRO A 199 -9.98 14.48 1.27
CA PRO A 199 -11.29 14.52 1.93
C PRO A 199 -11.57 13.26 2.75
N ALA A 200 -11.16 12.10 2.22
CA ALA A 200 -11.37 10.82 2.86
C ALA A 200 -10.42 10.61 4.06
N LEU A 201 -9.18 11.10 3.98
CA LEU A 201 -8.24 11.16 5.12
C LEU A 201 -8.80 12.00 6.26
N ALA A 202 -9.33 13.19 5.94
CA ALA A 202 -9.92 14.11 6.91
C ALA A 202 -11.21 13.56 7.56
N GLN A 203 -12.00 12.78 6.82
CA GLN A 203 -13.23 12.16 7.35
C GLN A 203 -12.96 10.97 8.28
N SER A 204 -11.84 10.27 8.10
CA SER A 204 -11.49 9.13 8.95
C SER A 204 -11.15 9.57 10.38
N ASP A 205 -11.33 8.67 11.37
CA ASP A 205 -10.97 8.96 12.76
C ASP A 205 -9.46 9.21 12.91
N VAL A 206 -8.66 8.55 12.08
CA VAL A 206 -7.21 8.77 11.96
C VAL A 206 -6.78 8.67 10.49
N GLY A 207 -6.54 9.81 9.86
CA GLY A 207 -5.93 9.88 8.53
C GLY A 207 -4.42 9.67 8.60
N ILE A 208 -3.90 8.76 7.77
CA ILE A 208 -2.47 8.46 7.64
C ILE A 208 -2.04 8.72 6.19
N ALA A 209 -1.24 9.77 5.98
CA ALA A 209 -0.69 10.08 4.66
C ALA A 209 0.63 9.34 4.42
N LEU A 210 0.79 8.75 3.24
CA LEU A 210 2.00 8.04 2.80
C LEU A 210 2.92 8.93 1.95
N GLY A 211 4.21 8.93 2.27
CA GLY A 211 5.26 9.57 1.48
C GLY A 211 5.40 11.07 1.76
N SER A 212 6.29 11.72 1.01
CA SER A 212 6.55 13.17 1.05
C SER A 212 5.42 13.99 0.41
N GLY A 213 4.16 13.56 0.59
CA GLY A 213 2.98 14.12 -0.03
C GLY A 213 2.90 15.63 0.17
N THR A 214 2.46 16.31 -0.88
CA THR A 214 2.26 17.77 -1.00
C THR A 214 1.66 18.41 0.27
N ASP A 215 1.85 19.71 0.46
CA ASP A 215 1.39 20.45 1.67
C ASP A 215 -0.06 20.11 2.09
N VAL A 216 -0.93 19.83 1.12
CA VAL A 216 -2.33 19.40 1.32
C VAL A 216 -2.46 18.07 2.09
N ALA A 217 -1.60 17.10 1.81
CA ALA A 217 -1.59 15.80 2.50
C ALA A 217 -1.09 15.93 3.95
N MET A 218 -0.12 16.82 4.19
CA MET A 218 0.39 17.12 5.53
C MET A 218 -0.65 17.82 6.41
N GLU A 219 -1.56 18.59 5.79
CA GLU A 219 -2.58 19.34 6.51
C GLU A 219 -3.83 18.50 6.83
N ALA A 220 -4.15 17.51 5.99
CA ALA A 220 -5.34 16.66 6.15
C ALA A 220 -5.12 15.38 6.98
N GLY A 221 -3.87 14.91 7.14
CA GLY A 221 -3.54 13.67 7.84
C GLY A 221 -3.16 13.88 9.30
N GLY A 222 -3.75 13.09 10.22
CA GLY A 222 -3.32 13.06 11.63
C GLY A 222 -1.93 12.43 11.84
N ILE A 223 -1.46 11.62 10.87
CA ILE A 223 -0.11 11.02 10.85
C ILE A 223 0.44 11.13 9.42
N VAL A 224 1.69 11.56 9.29
CA VAL A 224 2.41 11.61 8.00
C VAL A 224 3.60 10.66 8.04
N LEU A 225 3.65 9.72 7.12
CA LEU A 225 4.74 8.74 6.99
C LEU A 225 5.77 9.25 5.99
N ILE A 226 6.97 9.59 6.50
CA ILE A 226 8.06 10.13 5.68
C ILE A 226 8.55 9.11 4.65
N LYS A 227 8.57 7.82 5.03
CA LYS A 227 9.01 6.73 4.15
C LYS A 227 7.83 6.16 3.39
N ASP A 228 8.11 5.66 2.19
CA ASP A 228 7.14 4.93 1.39
C ASP A 228 7.05 3.44 1.80
N ASP A 229 6.95 3.16 3.11
CA ASP A 229 6.89 1.82 3.67
C ASP A 229 5.63 1.63 4.54
N LEU A 230 4.76 0.70 4.14
CA LEU A 230 3.50 0.41 4.83
C LEU A 230 3.69 -0.17 6.23
N ARG A 231 4.87 -0.70 6.55
CA ARG A 231 5.19 -1.14 7.91
C ARG A 231 5.17 0.01 8.91
N ASP A 232 5.38 1.26 8.46
CA ASP A 232 5.30 2.41 9.36
C ASP A 232 3.86 2.68 9.85
N VAL A 233 2.83 2.23 9.11
CA VAL A 233 1.43 2.19 9.58
C VAL A 233 1.30 1.24 10.78
N VAL A 234 1.90 0.06 10.69
CA VAL A 234 1.90 -0.91 11.79
C VAL A 234 2.65 -0.35 13.00
N ALA A 235 3.82 0.24 12.75
CA ALA A 235 4.66 0.83 13.78
C ALA A 235 3.93 1.98 14.51
N SER A 236 3.20 2.84 13.80
CA SER A 236 2.47 3.96 14.39
C SER A 236 1.36 3.48 15.32
N ILE A 237 0.60 2.46 14.93
CA ILE A 237 -0.46 1.87 15.75
C ILE A 237 0.14 1.16 16.98
N GLN A 238 1.23 0.40 16.81
CA GLN A 238 1.91 -0.26 17.93
C GLN A 238 2.48 0.76 18.92
N LEU A 239 3.10 1.83 18.43
CA LEU A 239 3.60 2.93 19.23
C LEU A 239 2.46 3.59 20.00
N SER A 240 1.34 3.89 19.34
CA SER A 240 0.15 4.47 19.98
C SER A 240 -0.37 3.60 21.13
N ARG A 241 -0.58 2.29 20.89
CA ARG A 241 -1.02 1.35 21.94
C ARG A 241 -0.06 1.34 23.14
N ARG A 242 1.24 1.37 22.88
CA ARG A 242 2.27 1.34 23.94
C ARG A 242 2.37 2.66 24.69
N THR A 243 2.18 3.79 24.01
CA THR A 243 2.07 5.12 24.62
C THR A 243 0.84 5.20 25.52
N VAL A 244 -0.33 4.76 25.07
CA VAL A 244 -1.55 4.72 25.90
C VAL A 244 -1.35 3.83 27.13
N GLN A 245 -0.68 2.68 26.98
CA GLN A 245 -0.33 1.83 28.12
C GLN A 245 0.55 2.57 29.14
N LYS A 246 1.54 3.35 28.68
CA LYS A 246 2.40 4.16 29.54
C LYS A 246 1.64 5.29 30.23
N ILE A 247 0.74 5.96 29.51
CA ILE A 247 -0.14 6.99 30.08
C ILE A 247 -0.99 6.40 31.20
N ARG A 248 -1.61 5.23 30.99
CA ARG A 248 -2.39 4.54 32.03
C ARG A 248 -1.55 4.19 33.26
N GLN A 249 -0.31 3.72 33.06
CA GLN A 249 0.62 3.44 34.16
C GLN A 249 0.99 4.72 34.93
N ASN A 250 1.28 5.80 34.23
CA ASN A 250 1.64 7.08 34.84
C ASN A 250 0.46 7.67 35.63
N LEU A 251 -0.75 7.61 35.09
CA LEU A 251 -1.96 8.03 35.78
C LEU A 251 -2.21 7.18 37.02
N PHE A 252 -2.04 5.85 36.92
CA PHE A 252 -2.14 4.97 38.09
C PHE A 252 -1.22 5.42 39.22
N TRP A 253 0.07 5.66 38.93
CA TRP A 253 1.01 6.13 39.94
C TRP A 253 0.62 7.50 40.50
N ALA A 254 0.27 8.45 39.63
CA ALA A 254 -0.17 9.79 40.05
C ALA A 254 -1.36 9.73 41.01
N PHE A 255 -2.38 8.92 40.70
CA PHE A 255 -3.55 8.74 41.57
C PHE A 255 -3.24 7.93 42.82
N PHE A 256 -2.38 6.91 42.74
CA PHE A 256 -2.02 6.07 43.88
C PHE A 256 -1.41 6.89 45.02
N TYR A 257 -0.43 7.74 44.73
CA TYR A 257 0.17 8.60 45.76
C TYR A 257 -0.84 9.57 46.36
N ASN A 258 -1.68 10.20 45.54
CA ASN A 258 -2.70 11.13 46.02
C ASN A 258 -3.75 10.42 46.88
N ALA A 259 -4.25 9.27 46.43
CA ALA A 259 -5.24 8.48 47.16
C ALA A 259 -4.69 7.97 48.50
N ALA A 260 -3.38 7.68 48.60
CA ALA A 260 -2.74 7.29 49.86
C ALA A 260 -2.51 8.49 50.80
N LEU A 261 -2.11 9.65 50.26
CA LEU A 261 -1.75 10.83 51.06
C LEU A 261 -2.97 11.62 51.55
N ILE A 262 -4.10 11.61 50.83
CA ILE A 262 -5.31 12.34 51.24
C ILE A 262 -5.89 11.84 52.59
N PRO A 263 -6.13 10.54 52.82
CA PRO A 263 -6.61 10.03 54.10
C PRO A 263 -5.62 10.29 55.25
N LEU A 264 -4.32 10.22 54.95
CA LEU A 264 -3.27 10.52 55.92
C LEU A 264 -3.26 12.01 56.30
N ALA A 265 -3.44 12.92 55.33
CA ALA A 265 -3.61 14.35 55.57
C ALA A 265 -4.91 14.67 56.33
N ALA A 266 -5.99 13.94 56.05
CA ALA A 266 -7.28 14.07 56.71
C ALA A 266 -7.30 13.54 58.16
N GLY A 267 -6.19 12.98 58.65
CA GLY A 267 -6.04 12.57 60.03
C GLY A 267 -6.62 11.19 60.36
N VAL A 268 -6.90 10.35 59.36
CA VAL A 268 -7.41 8.97 59.58
C VAL A 268 -6.47 8.15 60.45
N LEU A 269 -5.16 8.39 60.36
CA LEU A 269 -4.11 7.71 61.13
C LEU A 269 -3.59 8.55 62.32
N ALA A 270 -4.24 9.67 62.65
CA ALA A 270 -3.80 10.56 63.73
C ALA A 270 -3.86 9.88 65.11
N GLY A 271 -4.79 8.94 65.33
CA GLY A 271 -4.88 8.15 66.56
C GLY A 271 -3.68 7.21 66.79
N LEU A 272 -2.91 6.91 65.74
CA LEU A 272 -1.66 6.15 65.80
C LEU A 272 -0.43 7.08 65.87
N GLY A 273 -0.62 8.40 66.00
CA GLY A 273 0.45 9.40 66.00
C GLY A 273 1.04 9.70 64.62
N ILE A 274 0.47 9.14 63.54
CA ILE A 274 0.97 9.34 62.18
C ILE A 274 0.20 10.51 61.56
N VAL A 275 0.88 11.65 61.46
CA VAL A 275 0.38 12.87 60.81
C VAL A 275 1.25 13.18 59.60
N LEU A 276 0.64 13.62 58.50
CA LEU A 276 1.38 13.92 57.28
C LEU A 276 2.32 15.12 57.49
N ASN A 277 3.62 14.89 57.50
CA ASN A 277 4.61 15.96 57.50
C ASN A 277 4.72 16.56 56.07
N PRO A 278 4.60 17.89 55.90
CA PRO A 278 4.75 18.57 54.60
C PRO A 278 6.03 18.19 53.83
N ILE A 279 7.14 17.92 54.54
CA ILE A 279 8.41 17.50 53.93
C ILE A 279 8.27 16.10 53.30
N ILE A 280 7.61 15.17 53.99
CA ILE A 280 7.37 13.80 53.50
C ILE A 280 6.41 13.83 52.31
N ALA A 281 5.36 14.66 52.37
CA ALA A 281 4.47 14.90 51.24
C ALA A 281 5.23 15.46 50.01
N GLY A 282 6.09 16.46 50.21
CA GLY A 282 6.94 17.02 49.16
C GLY A 282 7.91 15.99 48.56
N ALA A 283 8.55 15.18 49.40
CA ALA A 283 9.44 14.10 48.95
C ALA A 283 8.67 13.04 48.13
N ALA A 284 7.50 12.61 48.60
CA ALA A 284 6.65 11.65 47.89
C ALA A 284 6.20 12.19 46.52
N MET A 285 5.84 13.47 46.43
CA MET A 285 5.51 14.12 45.14
C MET A 285 6.72 14.21 44.20
N GLY A 286 7.92 14.46 44.74
CA GLY A 286 9.18 14.43 43.97
C GLY A 286 9.47 13.04 43.40
N PHE A 287 9.38 12.00 44.23
CA PHE A 287 9.57 10.60 43.80
C PHE A 287 8.53 10.16 42.76
N SER A 288 7.28 10.59 42.91
CA SER A 288 6.22 10.34 41.92
C SER A 288 6.62 10.85 40.53
N SER A 289 7.07 12.11 40.45
CA SER A 289 7.51 12.72 39.18
C SER A 289 8.68 11.95 38.55
N VAL A 290 9.70 11.58 39.35
CA VAL A 290 10.85 10.80 38.86
C VAL A 290 10.40 9.43 38.35
N SER A 291 9.52 8.74 39.08
CA SER A 291 9.02 7.42 38.68
C SER A 291 8.25 7.46 37.34
N VAL A 292 7.42 8.49 37.14
CA VAL A 292 6.65 8.72 35.91
C VAL A 292 7.56 9.04 34.73
N VAL A 293 8.56 9.90 34.92
CA VAL A 293 9.56 10.23 33.89
C VAL A 293 10.37 8.99 33.49
N MET A 294 10.90 8.26 34.48
CA MET A 294 11.67 7.04 34.23
C MET A 294 10.84 5.98 33.51
N ASN A 295 9.58 5.79 33.91
CA ASN A 295 8.67 4.88 33.22
C ASN A 295 8.44 5.30 31.75
N SER A 296 8.28 6.60 31.50
CA SER A 296 8.06 7.14 30.16
C SER A 296 9.30 6.97 29.27
N MET A 297 10.51 7.11 29.83
CA MET A 297 11.77 6.88 29.09
C MET A 297 11.92 5.47 28.56
N THR A 298 11.25 4.46 29.16
CA THR A 298 11.29 3.09 28.62
C THR A 298 10.68 2.98 27.21
N LEU A 299 9.85 3.94 26.80
CA LEU A 299 9.30 4.01 25.45
C LEU A 299 10.38 4.26 24.39
N ARG A 300 11.53 4.86 24.75
CA ARG A 300 12.68 5.02 23.83
C ARG A 300 13.25 3.71 23.31
N ARG A 301 13.02 2.60 24.03
CA ARG A 301 13.47 1.26 23.64
C ARG A 301 12.45 0.52 22.79
N PHE A 302 11.37 1.20 22.38
CA PHE A 302 10.36 0.61 21.52
C PHE A 302 10.95 0.24 20.16
N THR A 303 10.73 -1.00 19.75
CA THR A 303 11.03 -1.52 18.43
C THR A 303 9.74 -2.12 17.87
N PRO A 304 9.29 -1.69 16.69
CA PRO A 304 8.13 -2.27 16.02
C PRO A 304 8.35 -3.76 15.75
N LYS A 305 7.27 -4.54 15.79
CA LYS A 305 7.26 -5.95 15.41
C LYS A 305 6.37 -6.14 14.19
N PHE A 306 6.81 -6.93 13.23
CA PHE A 306 6.10 -7.20 11.99
C PHE A 306 5.86 -8.71 11.84
#